data_AF-A0A438KCW1-F1
#
_entry.id   AF-A0A438KCW1-F1
#
_cell.length_a   1.000
_cell.length_b   1.000
_cell.length_c   1.000
_cell.angle_alpha   90.00
_cell.angle_beta   90.00
_cell.angle_gamma   90.00
#
_symmetry.space_group_name_H-M   'P 1'
#
loop_
_entity.id
_entity.type
_entity.pdbx_description
1 polymer ?
#
loop_
_entity_poly.entity_id
_entity_poly.type
_entity_poly.pdbx_seq_one_letter_code
_entity_poly.pdbx_strand_id
1 'polypeptide(L)'
;MVLLEELLIEEADYKSTTELFAKRGDEKTLDNFIPKSESDFVEYAELISHKLRSYEKSFHYIGLLKAVMRLSMTSLKAADAKEIASSVTAIANEKLKAEKEANTGKKKIGMYLLICLFLFE
;
A
#
# COMPACT_ATOMS: atom_id res chain seq x y z
N MET A 1 -18.60 -27.65 -11.21
CA MET A 1 -19.29 -26.39 -10.87
C MET A 1 -19.63 -26.41 -9.38
N VAL A 2 -18.61 -26.54 -8.51
CA VAL A 2 -18.72 -26.60 -7.03
C VAL A 2 -17.54 -25.85 -6.37
N LEU A 3 -16.53 -25.43 -7.15
CA LEU A 3 -15.29 -24.82 -6.63
C LEU A 3 -15.29 -23.29 -6.69
N LEU A 4 -16.34 -22.66 -7.24
CA LEU A 4 -16.44 -21.19 -7.32
C LEU A 4 -17.25 -20.61 -6.16
N GLU A 5 -18.16 -21.39 -5.58
CA GLU A 5 -18.90 -20.98 -4.38
C GLU A 5 -18.04 -21.02 -3.12
N GLU A 6 -17.07 -21.94 -3.02
CA GLU A 6 -16.15 -22.04 -1.88
C GLU A 6 -15.21 -20.80 -1.77
N LEU A 7 -14.73 -20.25 -2.89
CA LEU A 7 -13.86 -19.06 -2.91
C LEU A 7 -14.61 -17.78 -2.50
N LEU A 8 -15.90 -17.70 -2.79
CA LEU A 8 -16.78 -16.60 -2.38
C LEU A 8 -17.11 -16.64 -0.89
N ILE A 9 -17.08 -17.82 -0.28
CA ILE A 9 -17.32 -18.02 1.15
C ILE A 9 -16.04 -17.70 1.95
N GLU A 10 -14.86 -18.09 1.45
CA GLU A 10 -13.57 -17.79 2.11
C GLU A 10 -13.24 -16.28 2.11
N GLU A 11 -13.62 -15.54 1.06
CA GLU A 11 -13.46 -14.08 1.02
C GLU A 11 -14.51 -13.32 1.86
N ALA A 12 -15.64 -13.96 2.19
CA ALA A 12 -16.63 -13.42 3.10
C ALA A 12 -16.20 -13.52 4.57
N ASP A 13 -15.60 -14.65 4.99
CA ASP A 13 -15.14 -14.83 6.37
C ASP A 13 -13.86 -14.03 6.70
N TYR A 14 -13.00 -13.74 5.71
CA TYR A 14 -11.86 -12.87 5.94
C TYR A 14 -12.27 -11.40 6.19
N LYS A 15 -13.37 -10.94 5.57
CA LYS A 15 -13.99 -9.64 5.88
C LYS A 15 -14.75 -9.67 7.21
N SER A 16 -15.38 -10.80 7.55
CA SER A 16 -16.09 -10.92 8.83
C SER A 16 -15.13 -10.92 10.03
N THR A 17 -13.91 -11.44 9.87
CA THR A 17 -12.94 -11.49 10.98
C THR A 17 -12.26 -10.13 11.24
N THR A 18 -12.18 -9.24 10.24
CA THR A 18 -11.74 -7.84 10.48
C THR A 18 -12.84 -7.00 11.15
N GLU A 19 -14.12 -7.34 10.95
CA GLU A 19 -15.23 -6.71 11.68
C GLU A 19 -15.36 -7.19 13.15
N LEU A 20 -14.96 -8.42 13.45
CA LEU A 20 -14.95 -8.96 14.82
C LEU A 20 -13.88 -8.33 15.73
N PHE A 21 -12.83 -7.73 15.17
CA PHE A 21 -11.90 -6.88 15.93
C PHE A 21 -12.24 -5.38 15.86
N ALA A 22 -13.06 -4.94 14.91
CA ALA A 22 -13.58 -3.57 14.86
C ALA A 22 -14.65 -3.28 15.93
N LYS A 23 -15.17 -4.31 16.60
CA LYS A 23 -16.25 -4.18 17.59
C LYS A 23 -15.78 -4.25 19.04
N ARG A 24 -14.83 -3.37 19.41
CA ARG A 24 -14.68 -2.91 20.79
C ARG A 24 -14.39 -1.41 20.84
N GLY A 25 -15.45 -0.62 20.71
CA GLY A 25 -15.76 0.34 21.76
C GLY A 25 -15.41 1.81 21.55
N ASP A 26 -14.80 2.23 20.45
CA ASP A 26 -14.74 3.63 20.00
C ASP A 26 -14.23 3.61 18.56
N GLU A 27 -14.99 4.13 17.59
CA GLU A 27 -14.44 4.37 16.24
C GLU A 27 -13.29 5.38 16.38
N LYS A 28 -12.05 4.89 16.40
CA LYS A 28 -10.85 5.72 16.39
C LYS A 28 -10.78 6.46 15.05
N THR A 29 -11.39 7.64 14.99
CA THR A 29 -11.29 8.55 13.85
C THR A 29 -10.01 9.39 13.97
N LEU A 30 -9.54 9.94 12.85
CA LEU A 30 -8.34 10.81 12.83
C LEU A 30 -8.43 11.99 13.81
N ASP A 31 -9.65 12.45 14.08
CA ASP A 31 -9.94 13.60 14.94
C ASP A 31 -10.02 13.23 16.43
N ASN A 32 -10.38 11.97 16.76
CA ASN A 32 -10.57 11.51 18.14
C ASN A 32 -9.39 10.72 18.69
N PHE A 33 -8.47 10.28 17.82
CA PHE A 33 -7.32 9.48 18.24
C PHE A 33 -6.12 10.35 18.59
N ILE A 34 -5.74 10.33 19.87
CA ILE A 34 -4.53 11.00 20.38
C ILE A 34 -3.50 9.92 20.70
N PRO A 35 -2.49 9.70 19.83
CA PRO A 35 -1.49 8.66 20.04
C PRO A 35 -0.59 8.98 21.26
N LYS A 36 -0.34 7.99 22.12
CA LYS A 36 0.48 8.12 23.34
C LYS A 36 1.66 7.15 23.38
N SER A 37 1.56 6.03 22.67
CA SER A 37 2.61 5.00 22.56
C SER A 37 3.15 4.91 21.13
N GLU A 38 4.34 4.31 20.96
CA GLU A 38 4.89 4.03 19.63
C GLU A 38 3.93 3.19 18.78
N SER A 39 3.30 2.18 19.39
CA SER A 39 2.27 1.37 18.73
C SER A 39 1.07 2.20 18.28
N ASP A 40 0.68 3.21 19.08
CA ASP A 40 -0.41 4.11 18.71
C ASP A 40 -0.02 4.96 17.49
N PHE A 41 1.23 5.42 17.41
CA PHE A 41 1.71 6.17 16.25
C PHE A 41 1.70 5.34 14.97
N VAL A 42 1.95 4.04 15.05
CA VAL A 42 1.82 3.12 13.90
C VAL A 42 0.34 3.01 13.48
N GLU A 43 -0.58 2.79 14.42
CA GLU A 43 -2.03 2.73 14.14
C GLU A 43 -2.54 4.06 13.55
N TYR A 44 -2.07 5.19 14.07
CA TYR A 44 -2.42 6.50 13.53
C TYR A 44 -1.92 6.71 12.11
N ALA A 45 -0.70 6.26 11.81
CA ALA A 45 -0.14 6.32 10.46
C ALA A 45 -0.97 5.50 9.47
N GLU A 46 -1.48 4.34 9.88
CA GLU A 46 -2.39 3.53 9.07
C GLU A 46 -3.68 4.30 8.74
N LEU A 47 -4.33 4.90 9.75
CA LEU A 47 -5.54 5.71 9.56
C LEU A 47 -5.30 6.88 8.57
N ILE A 48 -4.18 7.59 8.72
CA ILE A 48 -3.80 8.67 7.79
C ILE A 48 -3.62 8.11 6.38
N SER A 49 -2.93 6.97 6.25
CA SER A 49 -2.67 6.36 4.96
C SER A 49 -3.97 5.95 4.25
N HIS A 50 -4.95 5.40 4.97
CA HIS A 50 -6.26 5.05 4.43
C HIS A 50 -7.00 6.28 3.90
N LYS A 51 -6.96 7.39 4.65
CA LYS A 51 -7.57 8.65 4.23
C LYS A 51 -6.90 9.22 2.98
N LEU A 52 -5.56 9.20 2.92
CA LEU A 52 -4.82 9.70 1.76
C LEU A 52 -5.05 8.84 0.51
N ARG A 53 -5.02 7.51 0.65
CA ARG A 53 -5.22 6.56 -0.47
C ARG A 53 -6.58 6.69 -1.13
N SER A 54 -7.60 7.20 -0.43
CA SER A 54 -8.90 7.51 -1.02
C SER A 54 -8.80 8.46 -2.23
N TYR A 55 -7.72 9.23 -2.32
CA TYR A 55 -7.45 10.19 -3.40
C TYR A 55 -6.42 9.70 -4.43
N GLU A 56 -6.00 8.43 -4.40
CA GLU A 56 -4.91 7.91 -5.26
C GLU A 56 -5.17 8.06 -6.76
N LYS A 57 -6.44 8.13 -7.17
CA LYS A 57 -6.86 8.30 -8.57
C LYS A 57 -6.82 9.76 -9.05
N SER A 58 -6.64 10.71 -8.14
CA SER A 58 -6.58 12.13 -8.47
C SER A 58 -5.23 12.51 -9.04
N PHE A 59 -5.21 13.32 -10.10
CA PHE A 59 -3.98 13.88 -10.67
C PHE A 59 -3.17 14.71 -9.66
N HIS A 60 -3.82 15.21 -8.60
CA HIS A 60 -3.17 15.99 -7.55
C HIS A 60 -2.59 15.13 -6.41
N TYR A 61 -2.75 13.80 -6.45
CA TYR A 61 -2.34 12.91 -5.36
C TYR A 61 -0.85 13.02 -5.02
N ILE A 62 0.00 13.04 -6.05
CA ILE A 62 1.46 13.21 -5.86
C ILE A 62 1.77 14.59 -5.25
N GLY A 63 1.03 15.63 -5.64
CA GLY A 63 1.16 16.97 -5.06
C GLY A 63 0.76 17.00 -3.59
N LEU A 64 -0.34 16.33 -3.24
CA LEU A 64 -0.81 16.18 -1.86
C LEU A 64 0.26 15.50 -0.99
N LEU A 65 0.79 14.34 -1.42
CA LEU A 65 1.81 13.62 -0.66
C LEU A 65 3.08 14.47 -0.44
N LYS A 66 3.54 15.19 -1.48
CA LYS A 66 4.69 16.11 -1.36
C LYS A 66 4.42 17.23 -0.36
N ALA A 67 3.22 17.82 -0.39
CA ALA A 67 2.85 18.91 0.52
C ALA A 67 2.74 18.43 1.97
N VAL A 68 2.05 17.29 2.21
CA VAL A 68 1.94 16.67 3.53
C VAL A 68 3.32 16.40 4.12
N MET A 69 4.21 15.78 3.33
CA MET A 69 5.57 15.50 3.79
C MET A 69 6.33 16.77 4.21
N ARG A 70 6.25 17.83 3.39
CA ARG A 70 6.91 19.11 3.69
C ARG A 70 6.36 19.75 4.97
N LEU A 71 5.04 19.77 5.13
CA LEU A 71 4.39 20.36 6.30
C LEU A 71 4.73 19.60 7.58
N SER A 72 4.67 18.27 7.55
CA SER A 72 4.92 17.40 8.69
C SER A 72 6.37 17.39 9.18
N MET A 73 7.33 17.81 8.34
CA MET A 73 8.76 17.83 8.68
C MET A 73 9.29 19.21 9.09
N THR A 74 8.44 20.25 9.14
CA THR A 74 8.88 21.65 9.33
C THR A 74 9.64 21.89 10.65
N SER A 75 9.28 21.17 11.72
CA SER A 75 9.87 21.31 13.05
C SER A 75 11.02 20.32 13.32
N LEU A 76 11.32 19.41 12.40
CA LEU A 76 12.33 18.38 12.60
C LEU A 76 13.75 18.95 12.43
N LYS A 77 14.71 18.41 13.19
CA LYS A 77 16.12 18.69 12.97
C LYS A 77 16.63 17.99 11.71
N ALA A 78 17.73 18.50 11.16
CA ALA A 78 18.32 17.99 9.93
C ALA A 78 18.69 16.48 9.98
N ALA A 79 19.03 15.95 11.15
CA ALA A 79 19.35 14.52 11.31
C ALA A 79 18.11 13.64 11.07
N ASP A 80 17.00 13.93 11.75
CA ASP A 80 15.76 13.16 11.62
C ASP A 80 15.17 13.30 10.21
N ALA A 81 15.26 14.49 9.61
CA ALA A 81 14.83 14.70 8.24
C ALA A 81 15.62 13.84 7.23
N LYS A 82 16.93 13.64 7.46
CA LYS A 82 17.77 12.77 6.62
C LYS A 82 17.39 11.30 6.79
N GLU A 83 17.13 10.86 8.02
CA GLU A 83 16.71 9.48 8.30
C GLU A 83 15.42 9.14 7.55
N ILE A 84 14.42 10.02 7.64
CA ILE A 84 13.15 9.86 6.91
C ILE A 84 13.38 9.85 5.39
N ALA A 85 14.25 10.74 4.88
CA ALA A 85 14.57 10.78 3.44
C ALA A 85 15.23 9.48 2.95
N SER A 86 16.08 8.86 3.77
CA SER A 86 16.68 7.55 3.48
C SER A 86 15.62 6.46 3.39
N SER A 87 14.65 6.43 4.30
CA SER A 87 13.51 5.48 4.26
C SER A 87 12.68 5.63 2.98
N VAL A 88 12.38 6.87 2.57
CA VAL A 88 11.66 7.13 1.30
C VAL A 88 12.47 6.66 0.08
N THR A 89 13.80 6.86 0.11
CA THR A 89 14.69 6.40 -0.97
C THR A 89 14.71 4.88 -1.07
N ALA A 90 14.70 4.17 0.07
CA ALA A 90 14.62 2.72 0.10
C ALA A 90 13.34 2.20 -0.57
N ILE A 91 12.18 2.77 -0.22
CA ILE A 91 10.88 2.43 -0.83
C ILE A 91 10.89 2.68 -2.35
N ALA A 92 11.50 3.77 -2.80
CA ALA A 92 11.64 4.05 -4.24
C ALA A 92 12.45 2.97 -4.96
N ASN A 93 13.57 2.53 -4.36
CA ASN A 93 14.40 1.47 -4.92
C ASN A 93 13.67 0.12 -4.96
N GLU A 94 12.88 -0.20 -3.94
CA GLU A 94 12.04 -1.40 -3.91
C GLU A 94 10.99 -1.38 -5.03
N LYS A 95 10.30 -0.25 -5.25
CA LYS A 95 9.35 -0.10 -6.35
C LYS A 95 10.02 -0.25 -7.72
N LEU A 96 11.19 0.35 -7.92
CA LEU A 96 11.97 0.20 -9.16
C LEU A 96 12.38 -1.26 -9.42
N LYS A 97 12.70 -2.02 -8.36
CA LYS A 97 13.01 -3.45 -8.48
C LYS A 97 11.79 -4.26 -8.88
N ALA A 98 10.64 -4.03 -8.23
CA ALA A 98 9.38 -4.69 -8.56
C ALA A 98 8.94 -4.41 -10.01
N GLU A 99 9.10 -3.18 -10.50
CA GLU A 99 8.81 -2.81 -11.90
C GLU A 99 9.71 -3.57 -12.91
N LYS A 100 10.98 -3.77 -12.59
CA LYS A 100 11.91 -4.54 -13.43
C LYS A 100 11.56 -6.03 -13.46
N GLU A 101 11.17 -6.60 -12.33
CA GLU A 101 10.78 -8.01 -12.22
C GLU A 101 9.46 -8.29 -12.98
N ALA A 102 8.48 -7.40 -12.85
CA ALA A 102 7.21 -7.48 -13.59
C ALA A 102 7.39 -7.43 -15.12
N ASN A 103 8.40 -6.69 -15.60
CA ASN A 103 8.72 -6.61 -17.03
C ASN A 103 9.51 -7.83 -17.56
N THR A 104 10.16 -8.59 -16.67
CA THR A 104 10.92 -9.79 -17.05
C THR A 104 10.01 -11.00 -17.29
N GLY A 105 8.90 -11.10 -16.56
CA GLY A 105 7.88 -12.15 -16.76
C GLY A 105 7.14 -12.03 -18.11
N LYS A 106 6.83 -10.81 -18.56
CA LYS A 106 6.16 -10.56 -19.85
C LYS A 106 7.01 -10.98 -21.06
N LYS A 107 8.34 -10.83 -20.99
CA LYS A 107 9.25 -11.28 -22.05
C LYS A 107 9.28 -12.81 -22.20
N LYS A 108 9.18 -13.57 -21.10
CA LYS A 108 9.15 -15.04 -21.16
C LYS A 108 7.84 -15.54 -21.77
N ILE A 109 6.69 -15.01 -21.35
CA ILE A 109 5.38 -15.38 -21.91
C ILE A 109 5.31 -15.07 -23.41
N GLY A 110 5.80 -13.91 -23.85
CA GLY A 110 5.87 -13.56 -25.28
C GLY A 110 6.77 -14.49 -26.09
N MET A 111 7.89 -14.96 -25.52
CA MET A 111 8.80 -15.91 -26.17
C MET A 111 8.17 -17.31 -26.30
N TYR A 112 7.51 -17.81 -25.26
CA TYR A 112 6.82 -19.11 -25.29
C TYR A 112 5.67 -19.13 -26.30
N LEU A 113 4.92 -18.03 -26.43
CA LEU A 113 3.85 -17.92 -27.43
C LEU A 113 4.41 -17.95 -28.86
N LEU A 114 5.55 -17.30 -29.11
CA LEU A 114 6.19 -17.29 -30.43
C LEU A 114 6.75 -18.67 -30.83
N ILE A 115 7.31 -19.42 -29.87
CA ILE A 115 7.81 -20.78 -30.09
C ILE A 115 6.65 -21.74 -30.40
N CYS A 116 5.50 -21.61 -29.73
CA CYS A 116 4.33 -22.43 -30.02
C CYS A 116 3.75 -22.18 -31.43
N LEU A 117 3.83 -20.95 -31.95
CA LEU A 117 3.42 -20.64 -33.32
C LEU A 117 4.35 -21.25 -34.38
N PHE A 118 5.66 -21.28 -34.14
CA PHE A 118 6.64 -21.83 -35.09
C PHE A 118 6.71 -23.36 -35.15
N LEU A 119 6.14 -24.06 -34.17
CA LEU A 119 6.14 -25.54 -34.12
C LEU A 119 4.88 -26.18 -34.75
N PHE A 120 3.99 -25.37 -35.33
CA PHE A 120 2.73 -25.83 -35.93
C PHE A 120 2.60 -25.48 -37.43
N GLU A 121 3.67 -25.02 -38.07
CA GLU A 121 3.80 -24.87 -39.54
C GLU A 121 4.64 -25.98 -40.16
#